data_AF-A0A2D9N204-F1
#
_entry.id   AF-A0A2D9N204-F1
#
_cell.length_a   1.000
_cell.length_b   1.000
_cell.length_c   1.000
_cell.angle_alpha   90.00
_cell.angle_beta   90.00
_cell.angle_gamma   90.00
#
_symmetry.space_group_name_H-M   'P 1'
#
loop_
_entity.id
_entity.type
_entity.pdbx_description
1 polymer ?
#
loop_
_entity_poly.entity_id
_entity_poly.type
_entity_poly.pdbx_seq_one_letter_code
_entity_poly.pdbx_strand_id
1 'polypeptide(L)'
;MRKIYWFFFILTNSVGYGQHIGNDICSLQAANKAWIAEYKKAVTLDERIEMIVEKIITDDRFFDDYQEVAILSKGTDIKKVPCSESCSIRFGMIYSKNKGLVLDLKRNPEFEDLIYEFASENIDRIDLNEFNEKDIYNPYALKRSGIVLYTENKDLKKKIRAALKEHTKS
;
A
#
# COMPACT_ATOMS: atom_id res chain seq x y z
N MET A 1 -21.49 -43.68 44.78
CA MET A 1 -22.07 -43.91 43.43
C MET A 1 -21.65 -42.77 42.52
N ARG A 2 -21.12 -43.11 41.33
CA ARG A 2 -20.86 -42.24 40.15
C ARG A 2 -22.00 -41.21 39.97
N LYS A 3 -21.74 -39.99 39.50
CA LYS A 3 -21.41 -39.70 38.10
C LYS A 3 -20.68 -38.36 37.95
N ILE A 4 -19.56 -38.44 37.24
CA ILE A 4 -18.86 -37.34 36.58
C ILE A 4 -19.73 -36.92 35.38
N TYR A 5 -20.00 -35.62 35.23
CA TYR A 5 -20.37 -35.05 33.94
C TYR A 5 -19.40 -33.92 33.62
N TRP A 6 -18.43 -34.26 32.77
CA TRP A 6 -17.72 -33.31 31.94
C TRP A 6 -18.71 -32.70 30.95
N PHE A 7 -18.84 -31.38 30.95
CA PHE A 7 -19.35 -30.68 29.77
C PHE A 7 -18.29 -29.68 29.32
N PHE A 8 -17.51 -30.14 28.35
CA PHE A 8 -16.61 -29.34 27.53
C PHE A 8 -17.46 -28.35 26.74
N PHE A 9 -17.38 -27.06 27.09
CA PHE A 9 -17.91 -25.99 26.25
C PHE A 9 -16.78 -25.59 25.28
N ILE A 10 -16.66 -26.31 24.17
CA ILE A 10 -15.82 -25.88 23.06
C ILE A 10 -16.60 -24.78 22.33
N LEU A 11 -16.30 -23.52 22.63
CA LEU A 11 -16.64 -22.40 21.76
C LEU A 11 -15.68 -22.46 20.56
N THR A 12 -16.05 -23.24 19.54
CA THR A 12 -15.44 -23.09 18.23
C THR A 12 -15.84 -21.70 17.72
N ASN A 13 -14.88 -20.78 17.70
CA ASN A 13 -14.94 -19.60 16.86
C ASN A 13 -14.92 -20.08 15.40
N SER A 14 -16.08 -20.46 14.88
CA SER A 14 -16.30 -20.53 13.45
C SER A 14 -16.25 -19.09 12.94
N VAL A 15 -15.05 -18.64 12.58
CA VAL A 15 -14.90 -17.49 11.70
C VAL A 15 -15.55 -17.91 10.40
N GLY A 16 -16.83 -17.54 10.24
CA GLY A 16 -17.51 -17.67 8.97
C GLY A 16 -16.75 -16.80 7.97
N TYR A 17 -16.07 -17.43 7.02
CA TYR A 17 -15.62 -16.76 5.82
C TYR A 17 -16.88 -16.27 5.09
N GLY A 18 -17.21 -15.01 5.32
CA GLY A 18 -18.31 -14.32 4.66
C GLY A 18 -18.06 -14.33 3.16
N GLN A 19 -19.01 -14.91 2.43
CA GLN A 19 -19.07 -14.85 0.98
C GLN A 19 -19.23 -13.37 0.56
N HIS A 20 -18.18 -12.74 0.03
CA HIS A 20 -18.29 -11.39 -0.53
C HIS A 20 -18.51 -11.49 -2.05
N ILE A 21 -19.76 -11.68 -2.45
CA ILE A 21 -20.17 -11.48 -3.84
C ILE A 21 -21.29 -10.44 -3.85
N GLY A 22 -20.96 -9.23 -4.30
CA GLY A 22 -21.93 -8.26 -4.83
C GLY A 22 -22.01 -6.90 -4.12
N ASN A 23 -21.63 -5.84 -4.86
CA ASN A 23 -21.93 -4.42 -4.64
C ASN A 23 -21.21 -3.63 -3.52
N ASP A 24 -20.26 -4.22 -2.79
CA ASP A 24 -19.69 -3.56 -1.62
C ASP A 24 -18.54 -2.58 -1.92
N ILE A 25 -18.56 -1.44 -1.24
CA ILE A 25 -17.52 -0.41 -1.22
C ILE A 25 -16.16 -1.06 -0.93
N CYS A 26 -15.13 -0.77 -1.72
CA CYS A 26 -13.77 -1.30 -1.51
C CYS A 26 -13.26 -0.98 -0.10
N SER A 27 -13.08 -2.01 0.72
CA SER A 27 -12.58 -1.91 2.10
C SER A 27 -11.22 -1.19 2.17
N LEU A 28 -10.38 -1.38 1.14
CA LEU A 28 -9.09 -0.70 1.00
C LEU A 28 -9.24 0.83 0.92
N GLN A 29 -10.33 1.36 0.34
CA GLN A 29 -10.55 2.81 0.31
C GLN A 29 -10.82 3.38 1.71
N ALA A 30 -11.65 2.69 2.51
CA ALA A 30 -11.93 3.10 3.88
C ALA A 30 -10.67 2.99 4.76
N ALA A 31 -9.94 1.88 4.63
CA ALA A 31 -8.68 1.66 5.34
C ALA A 31 -7.62 2.71 4.97
N ASN A 32 -7.45 3.02 3.68
CA ASN A 32 -6.50 4.04 3.22
C ASN A 32 -6.90 5.44 3.69
N LYS A 33 -8.20 5.77 3.69
CA LYS A 33 -8.68 7.04 4.24
C LYS A 33 -8.39 7.16 5.75
N ALA A 34 -8.60 6.10 6.52
CA ALA A 34 -8.28 6.07 7.94
C ALA A 34 -6.77 6.20 8.18
N TRP A 35 -5.96 5.44 7.44
CA TRP A 35 -4.51 5.50 7.52
C TRP A 35 -3.97 6.90 7.18
N ILE A 36 -4.47 7.56 6.13
CA ILE A 36 -4.10 8.94 5.79
C ILE A 36 -4.46 9.91 6.92
N ALA A 37 -5.62 9.73 7.56
CA ALA A 37 -6.04 10.57 8.67
C ALA A 37 -5.11 10.42 9.89
N GLU A 38 -4.61 9.22 10.16
CA GLU A 38 -3.58 9.00 11.19
C GLU A 38 -2.20 9.53 10.76
N TYR A 39 -1.79 9.27 9.52
CA TYR A 39 -0.53 9.78 8.96
C TYR A 39 -0.40 11.30 9.09
N LYS A 40 -1.50 12.03 8.90
CA LYS A 40 -1.55 13.50 9.07
C LYS A 40 -1.30 13.98 10.49
N LYS A 41 -1.51 13.13 11.51
CA LYS A 41 -1.25 13.47 12.91
C LYS A 41 0.21 13.28 13.30
N ALA A 42 0.99 12.53 12.52
CA ALA A 42 2.42 12.32 12.75
C ALA A 42 3.16 13.67 12.73
N VAL A 43 3.91 13.92 13.81
CA VAL A 43 4.54 15.21 14.10
C VAL A 43 5.94 15.23 13.51
N THR A 44 6.67 14.13 13.65
CA THR A 44 8.07 14.06 13.23
C THR A 44 8.20 13.46 11.83
N LEU A 45 9.35 13.74 11.20
CA LEU A 45 9.69 13.12 9.92
C LEU A 45 9.92 11.62 10.07
N ASP A 46 10.57 11.19 11.16
CA ASP A 46 10.80 9.77 11.46
C ASP A 46 9.49 8.99 11.58
N GLU A 47 8.52 9.49 12.36
CA GLU A 47 7.20 8.86 12.50
C GLU A 47 6.52 8.72 11.13
N ARG A 48 6.60 9.75 10.27
CA ARG A 48 6.00 9.69 8.93
C ARG A 48 6.68 8.64 8.06
N ILE A 49 8.01 8.55 8.11
CA ILE A 49 8.78 7.57 7.35
C ILE A 49 8.46 6.16 7.82
N GLU A 50 8.44 5.91 9.13
CA GLU A 50 8.08 4.62 9.71
C GLU A 50 6.70 4.16 9.25
N MET A 51 5.69 5.04 9.36
CA MET A 51 4.33 4.75 8.89
C MET A 51 4.29 4.43 7.38
N ILE A 52 5.09 5.13 6.56
CA ILE A 52 5.15 4.88 5.10
C ILE A 52 5.81 3.54 4.81
N VAL A 53 6.93 3.22 5.45
CA VAL A 53 7.65 1.96 5.27
C VAL A 53 6.72 0.79 5.63
N GLU A 54 6.10 0.84 6.80
CA GLU A 54 5.13 -0.16 7.23
C GLU A 54 3.97 -0.29 6.23
N LYS A 55 3.46 0.84 5.74
CA LYS A 55 2.35 0.84 4.78
C LYS A 55 2.73 0.23 3.43
N ILE A 56 3.92 0.51 2.90
CA ILE A 56 4.38 -0.08 1.64
C ILE A 56 4.49 -1.60 1.77
N ILE A 57 5.10 -2.08 2.86
CA ILE A 57 5.30 -3.52 3.12
C ILE A 57 3.96 -4.23 3.30
N THR A 58 3.01 -3.62 4.02
CA THR A 58 1.70 -4.22 4.28
C THR A 58 0.78 -4.20 3.06
N ASP A 59 0.77 -3.12 2.28
CA ASP A 59 -0.05 -3.00 1.07
C ASP A 59 0.39 -3.95 -0.06
N ASP A 60 1.67 -4.30 -0.11
CA ASP A 60 2.20 -5.27 -1.07
C ASP A 60 1.44 -6.60 -1.06
N ARG A 61 1.07 -7.07 0.14
CA ARG A 61 0.46 -8.39 0.35
C ARG A 61 -1.06 -8.40 0.22
N PHE A 62 -1.69 -7.21 0.17
CA PHE A 62 -3.16 -7.11 0.22
C PHE A 62 -3.83 -7.92 -0.90
N PHE A 63 -3.35 -7.83 -2.14
CA PHE A 63 -3.99 -8.55 -3.25
C PHE A 63 -3.62 -10.04 -3.33
N ASP A 64 -2.66 -10.51 -2.54
CA ASP A 64 -2.32 -11.92 -2.44
C ASP A 64 -3.22 -12.64 -1.44
N ASP A 65 -3.62 -11.95 -0.36
CA ASP A 65 -4.60 -12.45 0.60
C ASP A 65 -6.04 -12.39 0.06
N TYR A 66 -6.29 -11.56 -0.96
CA TYR A 66 -7.60 -11.38 -1.61
C TYR A 66 -7.53 -11.68 -3.12
N GLN A 67 -7.03 -12.88 -3.51
CA GLN A 67 -6.84 -13.28 -4.91
C GLN A 67 -8.10 -13.15 -5.79
N GLU A 68 -9.29 -13.36 -5.23
CA GLU A 68 -10.55 -13.21 -5.96
C GLU A 68 -10.74 -11.78 -6.50
N VAL A 69 -10.31 -10.77 -5.73
CA VAL A 69 -10.33 -9.36 -6.12
C VAL A 69 -9.29 -9.08 -7.22
N ALA A 70 -8.10 -9.68 -7.12
CA ALA A 70 -7.03 -9.55 -8.09
C ALA A 70 -7.43 -10.14 -9.47
N ILE A 71 -8.05 -11.31 -9.48
CA ILE A 71 -8.52 -11.98 -10.72
C ILE A 71 -9.62 -11.16 -11.39
N LEU A 72 -10.60 -10.67 -10.63
CA LEU A 72 -11.70 -9.89 -11.18
C LEU A 72 -11.21 -8.57 -11.81
N SER A 73 -10.21 -7.91 -11.21
CA SER A 73 -9.66 -6.64 -11.70
C SER A 73 -8.96 -6.69 -13.07
N LYS A 74 -8.62 -7.89 -13.58
CA LYS A 74 -7.88 -8.08 -14.84
C LYS A 74 -8.78 -8.43 -16.03
N GLY A 75 -10.07 -8.70 -15.82
CA GLY A 75 -11.01 -9.05 -16.89
C GLY A 75 -11.55 -7.82 -17.64
N THR A 76 -11.58 -7.87 -18.97
CA THR A 76 -12.04 -6.77 -19.84
C THR A 76 -13.56 -6.53 -19.83
N ASP A 77 -14.36 -7.50 -19.38
CA ASP A 77 -15.82 -7.49 -19.57
C ASP A 77 -16.68 -7.52 -18.29
N ILE A 78 -16.10 -7.29 -17.11
CA ILE A 78 -16.86 -7.40 -15.86
C ILE A 78 -17.05 -6.02 -15.23
N LYS A 79 -18.32 -5.61 -15.15
CA LYS A 79 -18.83 -4.43 -14.44
C LYS A 79 -18.00 -4.11 -13.19
N LYS A 80 -17.42 -2.90 -13.16
CA LYS A 80 -16.84 -2.18 -12.00
C LYS A 80 -16.50 -3.12 -10.85
N VAL A 81 -15.34 -3.76 -10.92
CA VAL A 81 -14.76 -4.44 -9.76
C VAL A 81 -14.65 -3.38 -8.65
N PRO A 82 -15.30 -3.56 -7.50
CA PRO A 82 -15.41 -2.51 -6.50
C PRO A 82 -14.05 -2.11 -5.95
N CYS A 83 -13.12 -3.06 -5.86
CA CYS A 83 -11.77 -2.90 -5.34
C CYS A 83 -10.76 -3.40 -6.37
N SER A 84 -9.78 -2.59 -6.72
CA SER A 84 -8.71 -2.99 -7.64
C SER A 84 -7.38 -2.36 -7.20
N GLU A 85 -6.28 -2.67 -7.88
CA GLU A 85 -5.00 -1.94 -7.74
C GLU A 85 -5.15 -0.42 -7.90
N SER A 86 -6.28 0.06 -8.43
CA SER A 86 -6.57 1.49 -8.45
C SER A 86 -6.93 2.12 -7.12
N CYS A 87 -7.22 1.32 -6.10
CA CYS A 87 -7.65 1.77 -4.79
C CYS A 87 -6.50 1.88 -3.77
N SER A 88 -5.30 1.37 -4.10
CA SER A 88 -4.11 1.49 -3.26
C SER A 88 -3.53 2.91 -3.30
N ILE A 89 -2.86 3.28 -2.20
CA ILE A 89 -2.03 4.47 -2.16
C ILE A 89 -0.80 4.20 -3.04
N ARG A 90 -0.41 5.17 -3.87
CA ARG A 90 0.82 5.08 -4.65
C ARG A 90 1.99 5.68 -3.88
N PHE A 91 3.08 4.95 -3.82
CA PHE A 91 4.32 5.41 -3.22
C PHE A 91 5.36 5.66 -4.32
N GLY A 92 6.01 6.82 -4.26
CA GLY A 92 7.05 7.20 -5.20
C GLY A 92 8.25 7.80 -4.50
N MET A 93 9.42 7.62 -5.09
CA MET A 93 10.68 8.21 -4.63
C MET A 93 11.28 9.06 -5.74
N ILE A 94 11.52 10.34 -5.46
CA ILE A 94 12.25 11.27 -6.31
C ILE A 94 13.67 11.40 -5.78
N TYR A 95 14.64 11.02 -6.61
CA TYR A 95 16.06 10.98 -6.23
C TYR A 95 16.94 11.85 -7.13
N SER A 96 16.35 12.48 -8.15
CA SER A 96 17.02 13.48 -8.98
C SER A 96 15.99 14.30 -9.76
N LYS A 97 16.45 15.41 -10.36
CA LYS A 97 15.62 16.20 -11.28
C LYS A 97 15.07 15.29 -12.39
N ASN A 98 13.74 15.23 -12.47
CA ASN A 98 12.99 14.40 -13.44
C ASN A 98 13.27 12.89 -13.34
N LYS A 99 13.81 12.40 -12.22
CA LYS A 99 14.01 10.98 -12.00
C LYS A 99 13.33 10.54 -10.72
N GLY A 100 12.47 9.54 -10.86
CA GLY A 100 11.87 8.85 -9.75
C GLY A 100 11.56 7.42 -10.09
N LEU A 101 11.08 6.71 -9.09
CA LEU A 101 10.61 5.34 -9.21
C LEU A 101 9.34 5.16 -8.38
N VAL A 102 8.55 4.16 -8.76
CA VAL A 102 7.36 3.73 -8.00
C VAL A 102 7.81 2.64 -7.04
N LEU A 103 7.48 2.81 -5.76
CA LEU A 103 7.76 1.84 -4.70
C LEU A 103 6.60 0.83 -4.66
N ASP A 104 6.61 -0.09 -5.61
CA ASP A 104 5.66 -1.20 -5.75
C ASP A 104 6.48 -2.49 -5.68
N LEU A 105 6.50 -3.11 -4.49
CA LEU A 105 7.33 -4.29 -4.20
C LEU A 105 6.88 -5.51 -4.98
N LYS A 106 5.58 -5.64 -5.27
CA LYS A 106 5.05 -6.70 -6.13
C LYS A 106 5.62 -6.65 -7.53
N ARG A 107 5.83 -5.45 -8.08
CA ARG A 107 6.43 -5.26 -9.40
C ARG A 107 7.96 -5.19 -9.37
N ASN A 108 8.53 -4.78 -8.23
CA ASN A 108 9.95 -4.50 -8.06
C ASN A 108 10.41 -4.98 -6.67
N PRO A 109 10.45 -6.31 -6.43
CA PRO A 109 10.76 -6.87 -5.11
C PRO A 109 12.17 -6.50 -4.64
N GLU A 110 13.09 -6.23 -5.58
CA GLU A 110 14.45 -5.75 -5.30
C GLU A 110 14.48 -4.36 -4.63
N PHE A 111 13.35 -3.64 -4.57
CA PHE A 111 13.27 -2.38 -3.83
C PHE A 111 12.97 -2.57 -2.34
N GLU A 112 12.74 -3.80 -1.85
CA GLU A 112 12.49 -4.03 -0.43
C GLU A 112 13.67 -3.58 0.45
N ASP A 113 14.89 -4.01 0.11
CA ASP A 113 16.12 -3.58 0.79
C ASP A 113 16.29 -2.06 0.75
N LEU A 114 15.90 -1.43 -0.35
CA LEU A 114 15.96 0.02 -0.51
C LEU A 114 14.97 0.74 0.43
N ILE A 115 13.79 0.18 0.68
CA ILE A 115 12.79 0.80 1.56
C ILE A 115 13.26 0.82 3.01
N TYR A 116 13.93 -0.22 3.48
CA TYR A 116 14.49 -0.27 4.83
C TYR A 116 15.61 0.75 5.07
N GLU A 117 16.14 1.35 4.02
CA GLU A 117 17.09 2.45 4.15
C GLU A 117 16.41 3.77 4.50
N PHE A 118 15.11 3.94 4.30
CA PHE A 118 14.47 5.23 4.50
C PHE A 118 14.48 5.65 5.96
N ALA A 119 15.06 6.82 6.22
CA ALA A 119 15.16 7.42 7.56
C ALA A 119 15.29 8.95 7.43
N SER A 120 15.07 9.70 8.51
CA SER A 120 15.11 11.16 8.45
C SER A 120 16.47 11.73 8.04
N GLU A 121 17.55 10.95 8.15
CA GLU A 121 18.89 11.34 7.70
C GLU A 121 19.05 11.29 6.17
N ASN A 122 18.15 10.63 5.45
CA ASN A 122 18.25 10.48 4.00
C ASN A 122 17.00 10.84 3.21
N ILE A 123 15.87 11.07 3.86
CA ILE A 123 14.67 11.65 3.26
C ILE A 123 14.61 13.13 3.65
N ASP A 124 14.57 14.04 2.68
CA ASP A 124 14.51 15.47 2.97
C ASP A 124 13.08 16.00 3.08
N ARG A 125 12.16 15.38 2.33
CA ARG A 125 10.79 15.84 2.22
C ARG A 125 9.85 14.70 1.86
N ILE A 126 8.62 14.81 2.33
CA ILE A 126 7.53 13.94 1.93
C ILE A 126 6.36 14.82 1.51
N ASP A 127 5.85 14.59 0.31
CA ASP A 127 4.64 15.24 -0.19
C ASP A 127 3.50 14.23 -0.21
N LEU A 128 2.38 14.58 0.43
CA LEU A 128 1.12 13.84 0.34
C LEU A 128 0.22 14.54 -0.68
N ASN A 129 -0.20 13.81 -1.71
CA ASN A 129 -1.23 14.24 -2.65
C ASN A 129 -2.49 13.41 -2.41
N GLU A 130 -3.42 13.97 -1.64
CA GLU A 130 -4.77 13.46 -1.52
C GLU A 130 -5.63 14.05 -2.62
N PHE A 131 -5.87 13.29 -3.68
CA PHE A 131 -6.75 13.68 -4.79
C PHE A 131 -6.39 15.04 -5.40
N ASN A 132 -5.74 15.04 -6.56
CA ASN A 132 -5.51 16.28 -7.32
C ASN A 132 -6.81 17.09 -7.46
N GLU A 133 -6.84 18.32 -6.93
CA GLU A 133 -7.90 19.28 -7.23
C GLU A 133 -8.02 19.54 -8.75
N LYS A 134 -6.92 19.35 -9.49
CA LYS A 134 -6.90 19.46 -10.96
C LYS A 134 -7.70 18.37 -11.68
N ASP A 135 -7.93 17.23 -11.03
CA ASP A 135 -8.69 16.11 -11.59
C ASP A 135 -10.21 16.22 -11.33
N ILE A 136 -10.68 17.26 -10.61
CA ILE A 136 -12.11 17.53 -10.39
C ILE A 136 -12.86 17.69 -11.73
N TYR A 137 -12.19 18.22 -12.75
CA TYR A 137 -12.77 18.44 -14.09
C TYR A 137 -12.68 17.23 -15.02
N ASN A 138 -11.98 16.16 -14.61
CA ASN A 138 -11.90 14.93 -15.38
C ASN A 138 -12.68 13.81 -14.67
N PRO A 139 -13.94 13.54 -15.06
CA PRO A 139 -14.77 12.53 -14.41
C PRO A 139 -14.21 11.09 -14.54
N TYR A 140 -13.20 10.88 -15.39
CA TYR A 140 -12.50 9.60 -15.56
C TYR A 140 -11.15 9.55 -14.85
N ALA A 141 -10.69 10.65 -14.25
CA ALA A 141 -9.46 10.64 -13.47
C ALA A 141 -9.67 9.76 -12.23
N LEU A 142 -8.85 8.71 -12.14
CA LEU A 142 -8.85 7.81 -11.00
C LEU A 142 -8.42 8.61 -9.77
N LYS A 143 -9.38 8.83 -8.87
CA LYS A 143 -9.19 9.41 -7.55
C LYS A 143 -8.25 8.50 -6.74
N ARG A 144 -6.93 8.74 -6.79
CA ARG A 144 -5.92 7.98 -6.04
C ARG A 144 -5.10 8.92 -5.18
N SER A 145 -4.86 8.54 -3.92
CA SER A 145 -3.90 9.22 -3.06
C SER A 145 -2.49 8.74 -3.39
N GLY A 146 -1.51 9.64 -3.27
CA GLY A 146 -0.10 9.32 -3.47
C GLY A 146 0.79 9.99 -2.44
N ILE A 147 1.86 9.30 -2.06
CA ILE A 147 2.94 9.81 -1.23
C ILE A 147 4.22 9.80 -2.06
N VAL A 148 4.90 10.94 -2.08
CA VAL A 148 6.16 11.11 -2.79
C VAL A 148 7.25 11.49 -1.79
N LEU A 149 8.26 10.64 -1.66
CA LEU A 149 9.46 10.91 -0.89
C LEU A 149 10.51 11.58 -1.78
N TYR A 150 11.29 12.48 -1.19
CA TYR A 150 12.37 13.18 -1.87
C TYR A 150 13.68 12.94 -1.13
N THR A 151 14.73 12.65 -1.88
CA THR A 151 16.08 12.49 -1.33
C THR A 151 17.14 13.23 -2.15
N GLU A 152 17.98 13.96 -1.45
CA GLU A 152 19.20 14.60 -1.90
C GLU A 152 20.44 13.83 -1.44
N ASN A 153 20.27 12.88 -0.52
CA ASN A 153 21.32 12.03 0.04
C ASN A 153 22.04 11.22 -1.04
N LYS A 154 23.37 11.37 -1.10
CA LYS A 154 24.19 10.78 -2.16
C LYS A 154 24.26 9.25 -2.07
N ASP A 155 24.27 8.71 -0.87
CA ASP A 155 24.40 7.27 -0.63
C ASP A 155 23.09 6.57 -0.95
N LEU A 156 21.96 7.12 -0.51
CA LEU A 156 20.64 6.60 -0.89
C LEU A 156 20.45 6.67 -2.41
N LYS A 157 20.80 7.78 -3.07
CA LYS A 157 20.80 7.89 -4.54
C LYS A 157 21.68 6.82 -5.22
N LYS A 158 22.79 6.41 -4.61
CA LYS A 158 23.65 5.35 -5.15
C LYS A 158 22.97 3.99 -5.04
N LYS A 159 22.36 3.68 -3.89
CA LYS A 159 21.58 2.45 -3.66
C LYS A 159 20.39 2.36 -4.63
N ILE A 160 19.64 3.45 -4.79
CA ILE A 160 18.54 3.54 -5.78
C ILE A 160 19.02 3.19 -7.19
N ARG A 161 20.13 3.78 -7.64
CA ARG A 161 20.66 3.50 -8.99
C ARG A 161 21.19 2.08 -9.14
N ALA A 162 21.63 1.44 -8.06
CA ALA A 162 22.06 0.04 -8.08
C ALA A 162 20.83 -0.87 -8.25
N ALA A 163 19.79 -0.69 -7.43
CA ALA A 163 18.55 -1.44 -7.52
C ALA A 163 17.90 -1.32 -8.91
N LEU A 164 17.86 -0.10 -9.49
CA LEU A 164 17.33 0.10 -10.85
C LEU A 164 18.13 -0.65 -11.94
N LYS A 165 19.44 -0.84 -11.77
CA LYS A 165 20.25 -1.62 -12.71
C LYS A 165 20.00 -3.12 -12.60
N GLU A 166 19.70 -3.60 -11.40
CA GLU A 166 19.34 -5.00 -11.16
C GLU A 166 17.96 -5.31 -11.76
N HIS A 167 16.99 -4.41 -11.56
CA HIS A 167 15.67 -4.48 -12.19
C HIS A 167 15.75 -4.67 -13.71
N THR A 168 16.60 -3.89 -14.38
CA THR A 168 16.72 -3.91 -15.86
C THR A 168 17.34 -5.23 -16.39
N LYS A 169 17.95 -6.05 -15.52
CA LYS A 169 18.57 -7.32 -15.90
C LYS A 169 17.65 -8.54 -15.70
N SER A 170 16.59 -8.40 -14.91
CA SER A 170 15.58 -9.44 -14.68
C SER A 170 14.54 -9.49 -15.78
#